data_AF-A0A556N5Z3-F1
#
_entry.id   AF-A0A556N5Z3-F1
#
_cell.length_a   1.000
_cell.length_b   1.000
_cell.length_c   1.000
_cell.angle_alpha   90.00
_cell.angle_beta   90.00
_cell.angle_gamma   90.00
#
_symmetry.space_group_name_H-M   'P 1'
#
loop_
_entity.id
_entity.type
_entity.pdbx_description
1 polymer ?
#
loop_
_entity_poly.entity_id
_entity_poly.type
_entity_poly.pdbx_seq_one_letter_code
_entity_poly.pdbx_strand_id
1 'polypeptide(L)'
;MKKELTREIKLAFYGAIAGAIVTSVVDLIRSKPFYTSIWFGLKWFWNNILSFPIPVWGVIIILILSRIKFSSKEQSKKPRFTDYTEDTFAGMNWKWRWEENMGVMEITGLRPLCGECGTSCSVQQGHLLPYMKCPRCDKSGNILKSIDDIERIIIDNIERGNYPKKPSQE
;
A
#
# COMPACT_ATOMS: atom_id res chain seq x y z
N MET A 1 -16.69 -21.59 -7.78
CA MET A 1 -17.71 -20.61 -8.23
C MET A 1 -17.16 -19.36 -8.91
N LYS A 2 -16.71 -18.28 -8.24
CA LYS A 2 -16.34 -17.00 -8.93
C LYS A 2 -15.21 -17.14 -9.98
N LYS A 3 -14.23 -18.02 -9.74
CA LYS A 3 -13.11 -18.28 -10.67
C LYS A 3 -13.52 -19.09 -11.91
N GLU A 4 -14.53 -19.95 -11.81
CA GLU A 4 -15.03 -20.71 -12.96
C GLU A 4 -15.89 -19.82 -13.85
N LEU A 5 -16.78 -19.01 -13.26
CA LEU A 5 -17.64 -18.08 -14.00
C LEU A 5 -16.83 -17.10 -14.87
N THR A 6 -15.68 -16.62 -14.37
CA THR A 6 -14.80 -15.71 -15.12
C THR A 6 -13.99 -16.41 -16.21
N ARG A 7 -13.77 -17.72 -16.14
CA ARG A 7 -13.08 -18.50 -17.17
C ARG A 7 -14.02 -18.80 -18.34
N GLU A 8 -15.24 -19.25 -18.04
CA GLU A 8 -16.26 -19.54 -19.06
C GLU A 8 -16.66 -18.28 -19.85
N ILE A 9 -16.80 -17.13 -19.19
CA ILE A 9 -17.07 -15.84 -19.86
C ILE A 9 -15.92 -15.43 -20.78
N LYS A 10 -14.66 -15.62 -20.35
CA LYS A 10 -13.49 -15.33 -21.20
C LYS A 10 -13.44 -16.26 -22.41
N LEU A 11 -13.69 -17.55 -22.22
CA LEU A 11 -13.72 -18.54 -23.30
C LEU A 11 -14.82 -18.24 -24.33
N ALA A 12 -16.02 -17.88 -23.87
CA ALA A 12 -17.11 -17.45 -24.74
C ALA A 12 -16.75 -16.18 -25.53
N PHE A 13 -16.09 -15.22 -24.88
CA PHE A 13 -15.67 -13.96 -25.51
C PHE A 13 -14.59 -14.18 -26.58
N TYR A 14 -13.57 -15.00 -26.28
CA TYR A 14 -12.54 -15.36 -27.27
C TYR A 14 -13.12 -16.18 -28.43
N GLY A 15 -14.05 -17.09 -28.15
CA GLY A 15 -14.74 -17.87 -29.19
C GLY A 15 -15.56 -16.98 -30.14
N ALA A 16 -16.28 -16.00 -29.60
CA ALA A 16 -17.05 -15.05 -30.39
C ALA A 16 -16.17 -14.17 -31.29
N ILE A 17 -15.03 -13.68 -30.77
CA ILE A 17 -14.08 -12.88 -31.54
C ILE A 17 -13.40 -13.71 -32.62
N ALA A 18 -12.95 -14.92 -32.29
CA ALA A 18 -12.33 -15.82 -33.26
C ALA A 18 -13.30 -16.19 -34.39
N GLY A 19 -14.56 -16.47 -34.06
CA GLY A 19 -15.62 -16.73 -35.05
C GLY A 19 -15.83 -15.56 -35.99
N ALA A 20 -15.89 -14.33 -35.47
CA ALA A 20 -16.06 -13.12 -36.26
C ALA A 20 -14.86 -12.82 -37.19
N ILE A 21 -13.64 -13.11 -36.74
CA ILE A 21 -12.43 -12.95 -37.55
C ILE A 21 -12.40 -13.99 -38.67
N VAL A 22 -12.69 -15.26 -38.37
CA VAL A 22 -12.70 -16.33 -39.38
C VAL A 22 -13.74 -16.06 -40.46
N THR A 23 -14.95 -15.62 -40.11
CA THR A 23 -15.96 -15.26 -41.12
C THR A 23 -15.54 -14.05 -41.95
N SER A 24 -14.92 -13.04 -41.33
CA SER A 24 -14.41 -11.86 -42.04
C SER A 24 -13.29 -12.22 -43.03
N VAL A 25 -12.40 -13.14 -42.66
CA VAL A 25 -11.32 -13.62 -43.54
C VAL A 25 -11.87 -14.48 -44.68
N VAL A 26 -12.86 -15.35 -44.41
CA VAL A 26 -13.52 -16.17 -45.44
C VAL A 26 -14.28 -15.30 -46.46
N ASP A 27 -14.89 -14.20 -46.01
CA ASP A 27 -15.58 -13.25 -46.88
C ASP A 27 -14.61 -12.37 -47.69
N LEU A 28 -13.45 -12.03 -47.13
CA LEU A 28 -12.35 -11.35 -47.84
C LEU A 28 -11.79 -12.19 -48.99
N ILE A 29 -11.73 -13.52 -48.82
CA ILE A 29 -11.26 -14.46 -49.85
C ILE A 29 -12.32 -14.67 -50.96
N ARG A 30 -13.60 -14.40 -50.69
CA ARG A 30 -14.72 -14.66 -51.63
C ARG A 30 -15.26 -13.43 -52.37
N SER A 31 -14.59 -12.28 -52.30
CA SER A 31 -14.85 -11.09 -53.13
C SER A 31 -16.32 -10.63 -53.15
N LYS A 32 -17.06 -10.76 -52.04
CA LYS A 32 -18.41 -10.20 -51.88
C LYS A 32 -18.38 -8.93 -51.03
N PRO A 33 -19.28 -7.95 -51.26
CA PRO A 33 -19.26 -6.68 -50.56
C PRO A 33 -19.44 -6.89 -49.04
N PHE A 34 -18.33 -6.70 -48.33
CA PHE A 34 -18.07 -6.78 -46.89
C PHE A 34 -19.19 -6.22 -45.99
N TYR A 35 -19.95 -5.25 -46.51
CA TYR A 35 -21.02 -4.57 -45.80
C TYR A 35 -22.23 -5.46 -45.50
N THR A 36 -22.55 -6.45 -46.33
CA THR A 36 -23.79 -7.23 -46.17
C THR A 36 -23.71 -8.26 -45.04
N SER A 37 -22.60 -8.98 -44.92
CA SER A 37 -22.38 -9.97 -43.86
C SER A 37 -22.20 -9.32 -42.49
N ILE A 38 -21.47 -8.21 -42.42
CA ILE A 38 -21.29 -7.44 -41.17
C ILE A 38 -22.63 -6.87 -40.72
N TRP A 39 -23.43 -6.33 -41.65
CA TRP A 39 -24.76 -5.82 -41.31
C TRP A 39 -25.69 -6.92 -40.81
N PHE A 40 -25.61 -8.13 -41.37
CA PHE A 40 -26.38 -9.27 -40.90
C PHE A 40 -25.93 -9.74 -39.52
N GLY A 41 -24.61 -9.81 -39.27
CA GLY A 41 -24.05 -10.12 -37.96
C GLY A 41 -24.43 -9.07 -36.90
N LEU A 42 -24.38 -7.80 -37.26
CA LEU A 42 -24.79 -6.69 -36.40
C LEU A 42 -26.29 -6.75 -36.10
N LYS A 43 -27.13 -6.99 -37.10
CA LYS A 43 -28.59 -7.10 -36.95
C LYS A 43 -28.99 -8.34 -36.15
N TRP A 44 -28.31 -9.47 -36.35
CA TRP A 44 -28.50 -10.68 -35.56
C TRP A 44 -28.09 -10.46 -34.11
N PHE A 45 -26.94 -9.83 -33.86
CA PHE A 45 -26.49 -9.46 -32.52
C PHE A 45 -27.45 -8.48 -31.86
N TRP A 46 -27.92 -7.47 -32.59
CA TRP A 46 -28.91 -6.49 -32.09
C TRP A 46 -30.22 -7.17 -31.70
N ASN A 47 -30.77 -8.02 -32.57
CA ASN A 47 -31.99 -8.75 -32.26
C ASN A 47 -31.81 -9.71 -31.09
N ASN A 48 -30.69 -10.43 -30.96
CA ASN A 48 -30.54 -11.40 -29.87
C ASN A 48 -30.20 -10.74 -28.53
N ILE A 49 -29.42 -9.65 -28.53
CA ILE A 49 -28.94 -9.02 -27.30
C ILE A 49 -29.92 -7.99 -26.72
N LEU A 50 -30.75 -7.35 -27.56
CA LEU A 50 -31.83 -6.44 -27.13
C LEU A 50 -33.20 -7.11 -26.96
N SER A 51 -33.35 -8.38 -27.35
CA SER A 51 -34.56 -9.16 -27.00
C SER A 51 -34.56 -9.66 -25.56
N PHE A 52 -33.44 -9.50 -24.84
CA PHE A 52 -33.46 -9.64 -23.40
C PHE A 52 -34.20 -8.44 -22.79
N PRO A 53 -35.18 -8.65 -21.90
CA PRO A 53 -35.88 -7.57 -21.20
C PRO A 53 -34.99 -6.96 -20.11
N ILE A 54 -33.74 -6.65 -20.45
CA ILE A 54 -32.85 -5.91 -19.58
C ILE A 54 -33.20 -4.45 -19.80
N PRO A 55 -33.77 -3.77 -18.78
CA PRO A 55 -34.09 -2.36 -18.90
C PRO A 55 -32.79 -1.61 -19.26
N VAL A 56 -32.85 -0.76 -20.29
CA VAL A 56 -31.71 0.01 -20.80
C VAL A 56 -30.95 0.73 -19.66
N TRP A 57 -31.68 1.12 -18.61
CA TRP A 57 -31.16 1.67 -17.37
C TRP A 57 -30.13 0.77 -16.65
N GLY A 58 -30.29 -0.56 -16.66
CA GLY A 58 -29.34 -1.50 -16.06
C GLY A 58 -27.98 -1.49 -16.75
N VAL A 59 -27.95 -1.36 -18.08
CA VAL A 59 -26.70 -1.24 -18.84
C VAL A 59 -25.99 0.07 -18.52
N ILE A 60 -26.75 1.16 -18.38
CA ILE A 60 -26.23 2.48 -18.00
C ILE A 60 -25.61 2.42 -16.59
N ILE A 61 -26.27 1.78 -15.62
CA ILE A 61 -25.76 1.62 -14.25
C ILE A 61 -24.45 0.82 -14.25
N ILE A 62 -24.36 -0.28 -15.00
CA ILE A 62 -23.14 -1.10 -15.07
C ILE A 62 -21.99 -0.30 -15.69
N LEU A 63 -22.24 0.49 -16.73
CA LEU A 63 -21.22 1.35 -17.33
C LEU A 63 -20.73 2.43 -16.35
N ILE A 64 -21.63 3.05 -15.60
CA ILE A 64 -21.27 4.04 -14.56
C ILE A 64 -20.45 3.37 -13.45
N LEU A 65 -20.89 2.23 -12.93
CA LEU A 65 -20.17 1.49 -11.89
C LEU A 65 -18.80 1.00 -12.38
N SER A 66 -18.67 0.62 -13.65
CA SER A 66 -17.39 0.21 -14.24
C SER A 66 -16.35 1.34 -14.33
N ARG A 67 -16.82 2.60 -14.36
CA ARG A 67 -15.96 3.80 -14.39
C ARG A 67 -15.55 4.25 -13.00
N ILE A 68 -16.27 3.83 -11.97
CA ILE A 68 -15.87 4.05 -10.58
C ILE A 68 -14.71 3.11 -10.32
N LYS A 69 -13.48 3.62 -10.49
CA LYS A 69 -12.30 2.99 -9.91
C LYS A 69 -12.57 2.91 -8.42
N PHE A 70 -12.83 1.71 -7.92
CA PHE A 70 -12.75 1.43 -6.50
C PHE A 70 -11.31 1.75 -6.13
N SER A 71 -11.08 2.97 -5.65
CA SER A 71 -9.84 3.34 -4.98
C SER A 71 -9.88 2.59 -3.67
N SER A 72 -9.56 1.30 -3.77
CA SER A 72 -8.98 0.55 -2.69
C SER A 72 -7.83 1.43 -2.24
N LYS A 73 -8.01 2.13 -1.10
CA LYS A 73 -6.87 2.62 -0.34
C LYS A 73 -6.05 1.37 -0.08
N GLU A 74 -5.05 1.12 -0.93
CA GLU A 74 -3.99 0.19 -0.59
C GLU A 74 -3.53 0.69 0.76
N GLN A 75 -3.77 -0.14 1.77
CA GLN A 75 -3.24 0.06 3.09
C GLN A 75 -1.74 -0.01 2.86
N SER A 76 -1.12 1.15 2.67
CA SER A 76 0.29 1.25 2.35
C SER A 76 0.99 0.47 3.44
N LYS A 77 1.65 -0.63 3.06
CA LYS A 77 2.39 -1.45 4.02
C LYS A 77 3.45 -0.53 4.59
N LYS A 78 3.20 -0.02 5.80
CA LYS A 78 4.14 0.84 6.50
C LYS A 78 5.48 0.09 6.55
N PRO A 79 6.61 0.79 6.33
CA PRO A 79 7.91 0.16 6.41
C PRO A 79 8.10 -0.50 7.79
N ARG A 80 8.69 -1.70 7.84
CA ARG A 80 8.87 -2.43 9.11
C ARG A 80 9.67 -1.65 10.17
N PHE A 81 10.54 -0.75 9.74
CA PHE A 81 11.30 0.09 10.68
C PHE A 81 10.42 1.09 11.44
N THR A 82 9.19 1.38 11.00
CA THR A 82 8.33 2.32 11.74
C THR A 82 7.91 1.80 13.12
N ASP A 83 8.08 0.50 13.39
CA ASP A 83 7.83 -0.10 14.70
C ASP A 83 9.04 0.02 15.65
N TYR A 84 10.23 0.29 15.10
CA TYR A 84 11.47 0.51 15.83
C TYR A 84 11.47 1.92 16.43
N THR A 85 11.07 2.04 17.69
CA THR A 85 10.81 3.33 18.36
C THR A 85 11.49 3.45 19.72
N GLU A 86 12.21 2.41 20.14
CA GLU A 86 12.86 2.30 21.44
C GLU A 86 14.07 1.36 21.34
N ASP A 87 15.20 1.75 21.95
CA ASP A 87 16.41 0.94 22.03
C ASP A 87 17.34 1.41 23.16
N THR A 88 18.41 0.66 23.42
CA THR A 88 19.42 0.97 24.43
C THR A 88 20.73 1.41 23.78
N PHE A 89 21.15 2.65 24.05
CA PHE A 89 22.41 3.20 23.58
C PHE A 89 23.29 3.60 24.76
N ALA A 90 24.54 3.09 24.78
CA ALA A 90 25.50 3.37 25.85
C ALA A 90 24.94 3.10 27.27
N GLY A 91 24.14 2.03 27.43
CA GLY A 91 23.54 1.63 28.70
C GLY A 91 22.32 2.46 29.13
N MET A 92 21.82 3.36 28.27
CA MET A 92 20.64 4.18 28.53
C MET A 92 19.54 3.84 27.52
N ASN A 93 18.30 3.73 28.00
CA ASN A 93 17.15 3.49 27.14
C ASN A 93 16.70 4.79 26.48
N TRP A 94 16.43 4.76 25.19
CA TRP A 94 15.98 5.89 24.39
C TRP A 94 14.69 5.56 23.68
N LYS A 95 13.85 6.58 23.51
CA LYS A 95 12.57 6.47 22.82
C LYS A 95 12.38 7.63 21.86
N TRP A 96 11.81 7.33 20.71
CA TRP A 96 11.48 8.31 19.67
C TRP A 96 10.18 7.93 18.98
N ARG A 97 9.76 8.76 18.03
CA ARG A 97 8.63 8.53 17.14
C ARG A 97 9.07 8.74 15.71
N TRP A 98 8.34 8.13 14.78
CA TRP A 98 8.45 8.38 13.36
C TRP A 98 7.33 9.33 12.95
N GLU A 99 7.68 10.44 12.33
CA GLU A 99 6.73 11.35 11.72
C GLU A 99 7.03 11.44 10.22
N GLU A 100 5.98 11.37 9.40
CA GLU A 100 6.11 11.51 7.95
C GLU A 100 5.97 12.98 7.58
N ASN A 101 7.02 13.53 6.98
CA ASN A 101 7.07 14.90 6.50
C ASN A 101 7.42 14.91 5.00
N MET A 102 6.47 15.35 4.16
CA MET A 102 6.64 15.38 2.70
C MET A 102 7.11 14.04 2.07
N GLY A 103 6.67 12.91 2.63
CA GLY A 103 7.06 11.56 2.16
C GLY A 103 8.40 11.05 2.68
N VAL A 104 9.07 11.81 3.56
CA VAL A 104 10.28 11.40 4.28
C VAL A 104 9.91 11.07 5.72
N MET A 105 10.38 9.93 6.23
CA MET A 105 10.21 9.56 7.63
C MET A 105 11.33 10.19 8.46
N GLU A 106 10.96 10.99 9.45
CA GLU A 106 11.87 11.71 10.33
C GLU A 106 11.76 11.18 11.77
N ILE A 107 12.88 11.19 12.49
CA ILE A 107 12.92 10.84 13.92
C ILE A 107 12.50 12.08 14.72
N THR A 108 11.44 11.95 15.51
CA THR A 108 10.98 13.05 16.38
C THR A 108 10.89 12.63 17.84
N GLY A 109 11.03 13.62 18.73
CA GLY A 109 10.87 13.41 20.17
C GLY A 109 11.88 12.43 20.78
N LEU A 110 13.09 12.34 20.21
CA LEU A 110 14.17 11.50 20.70
C LEU A 110 14.56 11.92 22.12
N ARG A 111 14.36 11.03 23.08
CA ARG A 111 14.57 11.32 24.50
C ARG A 111 14.97 10.09 25.31
N PRO A 112 15.77 10.26 26.37
CA PRO A 112 16.12 9.16 27.24
C PRO A 112 14.95 8.77 28.16
N LEU A 113 14.91 7.50 28.53
CA LEU A 113 13.98 6.93 29.50
C LEU A 113 14.73 6.61 30.80
N CYS A 114 14.05 6.81 31.92
CA CYS A 114 14.57 6.40 33.23
C CYS A 114 14.63 4.87 33.32
N GLY A 115 15.80 4.32 33.65
CA GLY A 115 15.98 2.87 33.81
C GLY A 115 15.16 2.25 34.95
N GLU A 116 14.68 3.04 35.91
CA GLU A 116 13.91 2.51 37.05
C GLU A 116 12.40 2.59 36.89
N CYS A 117 11.90 3.71 36.36
CA CYS A 117 10.46 3.94 36.27
C CYS A 117 9.94 4.05 34.84
N GLY A 118 10.80 3.91 33.83
CA GLY A 118 10.45 4.00 32.41
C GLY A 118 9.94 5.37 31.95
N THR A 119 9.95 6.38 32.83
CA THR A 119 9.43 7.71 32.52
C THR A 119 10.41 8.47 31.63
N SER A 120 9.89 9.19 30.64
CA SER A 120 10.71 10.05 29.78
C SER A 120 11.40 11.15 30.59
N CYS A 121 12.71 11.24 30.45
CA CYS A 121 13.53 12.18 31.17
C CYS A 121 13.79 13.43 30.33
N SER A 122 13.99 14.57 30.99
CA SER A 122 14.46 15.78 30.33
C SER A 122 15.99 15.76 30.23
N VAL A 123 16.52 16.21 29.10
CA VAL A 123 17.96 16.41 28.90
C VAL A 123 18.32 17.79 29.42
N GLN A 124 19.33 17.85 30.29
CA GLN A 124 19.86 19.07 30.87
C GLN A 124 21.32 19.24 30.43
N GLN A 125 21.76 20.48 30.24
CA GLN A 125 23.17 20.77 30.03
C GLN A 125 23.89 20.77 31.37
N GLY A 126 24.94 19.95 31.48
CA GLY A 126 25.88 19.97 32.60
C GLY A 126 27.19 20.64 32.22
N HIS A 127 28.04 20.93 33.20
CA HIS A 127 29.34 21.56 32.98
C HIS A 127 30.34 20.69 32.20
N LEU A 128 30.26 19.37 32.37
CA LEU A 128 31.16 18.39 31.73
C LEU A 128 30.44 17.61 30.64
N LEU A 129 29.28 17.06 30.97
CA LEU A 129 28.46 16.26 30.08
C LEU A 129 26.98 16.63 30.25
N PRO A 130 26.17 16.51 29.20
CA PRO A 130 24.72 16.55 29.36
C PRO A 130 24.28 15.39 30.25
N TYR A 131 23.21 15.60 31.01
CA TYR A 131 22.65 14.57 31.87
C TYR A 131 21.13 14.55 31.72
N MET A 132 20.54 13.39 31.92
CA MET A 132 19.10 13.25 32.02
C MET A 132 18.66 13.48 33.46
N LYS A 133 17.50 14.10 33.67
CA LYS A 133 16.82 14.14 34.97
C LYS A 133 15.42 13.55 34.83
N CYS A 134 15.12 12.56 35.67
CA CYS A 134 13.79 11.97 35.71
C CYS A 134 12.84 12.86 36.53
N PRO A 135 11.69 13.27 35.98
CA PRO A 135 10.71 14.08 36.72
C PRO A 135 9.94 13.30 37.80
N ARG A 136 10.02 11.96 37.81
CA ARG A 136 9.21 11.11 38.70
C ARG A 136 9.98 10.56 39.89
N CYS A 137 11.23 10.18 39.69
CA CYS A 137 12.06 9.57 40.74
C CYS A 137 13.31 10.38 41.08
N ASP A 138 13.46 11.57 40.49
CA ASP A 138 14.59 12.50 40.65
C ASP A 138 15.98 11.93 40.34
N LYS A 139 16.06 10.71 39.79
CA LYS A 139 17.32 10.11 39.35
C LYS A 139 17.88 10.84 38.15
N SER A 140 19.19 10.99 38.16
CA SER A 140 19.96 11.57 37.07
C SER A 140 20.97 10.55 36.53
N GLY A 141 21.34 10.74 35.27
CA GLY A 141 22.35 9.91 34.61
C GLY A 141 23.04 10.70 33.52
N ASN A 142 24.36 10.56 33.41
CA ASN A 142 25.13 11.23 32.36
C ASN A 142 24.80 10.63 31.00
N ILE A 143 24.65 11.51 30.01
CA ILE A 143 24.44 11.14 28.63
C ILE A 143 25.82 11.10 27.95
N LEU A 144 26.27 9.89 27.61
CA LEU A 144 27.62 9.66 27.07
C LEU A 144 27.72 9.92 25.55
N LYS A 145 26.60 9.96 24.85
CA LYS A 145 26.50 10.17 23.40
C LYS A 145 25.54 11.31 23.13
N SER A 146 25.88 12.17 22.18
CA SER A 146 25.00 13.27 21.79
C SER A 146 23.70 12.73 21.17
N ILE A 147 22.66 13.58 21.12
CA ILE A 147 21.41 13.24 20.43
C ILE A 147 21.69 12.92 18.96
N ASP A 148 22.56 13.70 18.31
CA ASP A 148 22.97 13.52 16.91
C ASP A 148 23.66 12.16 16.69
N ASP A 149 24.54 11.74 17.61
CA ASP A 149 25.19 10.43 17.51
C ASP A 149 24.17 9.29 17.62
N ILE A 150 23.17 9.45 18.49
CA ILE A 150 22.12 8.45 18.68
C ILE A 150 21.24 8.37 17.44
N GLU A 151 20.87 9.51 16.87
CA GLU A 151 20.10 9.56 15.62
C GLU A 151 20.83 8.84 14.48
N ARG A 152 22.14 9.09 14.33
CA ARG A 152 22.98 8.40 13.34
C ARG A 152 23.04 6.89 13.57
N ILE A 153 23.13 6.44 14.82
CA ILE A 153 23.11 5.00 15.14
C ILE A 153 21.75 4.39 14.80
N ILE A 154 20.63 5.08 15.07
CA ILE A 154 19.29 4.62 14.72
C ILE A 154 19.18 4.42 13.20
N ILE A 155 19.66 5.39 12.42
CA ILE A 155 19.65 5.32 10.94
C ILE A 155 20.54 4.17 10.46
N ASP A 156 21.78 4.05 10.96
CA ASP A 156 22.70 2.96 10.60
C ASP A 156 22.11 1.58 10.94
N ASN A 157 21.43 1.43 12.09
CA ASN A 157 20.71 0.21 12.46
C ASN A 157 19.61 -0.14 11.44
N ILE A 158 18.89 0.84 10.92
CA ILE A 158 17.85 0.64 9.90
C ILE A 158 18.48 0.21 8.58
N GLU A 159 19.52 0.90 8.14
CA GLU A 159 20.25 0.61 6.89
C GLU A 159 20.85 -0.80 6.90
N ARG A 160 21.39 -1.24 8.04
CA ARG A 160 21.93 -2.60 8.22
C ARG A 160 20.86 -3.65 8.49
N GLY A 161 19.62 -3.25 8.78
CA GLY A 161 18.55 -4.16 9.19
C GLY A 161 18.71 -4.72 10.62
N ASN A 162 19.54 -4.08 11.44
CA ASN A 162 19.87 -4.42 12.83
C ASN A 162 18.96 -3.68 13.82
N TYR A 163 17.64 -3.84 13.68
CA TYR A 163 16.67 -3.28 14.62
C TYR A 163 15.71 -4.36 15.11
N PRO A 164 15.18 -4.25 16.34
CA PRO A 164 14.20 -5.19 16.87
C PRO A 164 12.94 -5.16 16.00
N LYS A 165 12.63 -6.31 15.40
CA LYS A 165 11.40 -6.52 14.61
C LYS A 165 10.32 -7.01 15.56
N LYS A 166 9.26 -6.22 15.75
CA LYS A 166 8.07 -6.74 16.46
C LYS A 166 7.47 -7.89 15.65
N PRO A 167 6.97 -8.95 16.30
CA PRO A 167 6.24 -9.99 15.60
C PRO A 167 5.03 -9.35 14.92
N SER A 168 4.89 -9.60 13.62
CA SER A 168 3.70 -9.20 12.86
C SER A 168 2.48 -9.78 13.56
N GLN A 169 1.58 -8.90 14.01
CA GLN A 169 0.25 -9.32 14.45
C GLN A 169 -0.44 -9.83 13.17
N GLU A 170 -0.45 -11.15 13.00
CA GLU A 170 -1.22 -11.86 11.96
C GLU A 170 -2.73 -11.80 12.25
#